data_AF-A0A3M1SRL3-F1
#
_entry.id   AF-A0A3M1SRL3-F1
#
_cell.length_a   1.000
_cell.length_b   1.000
_cell.length_c   1.000
_cell.angle_alpha   90.00
_cell.angle_beta   90.00
_cell.angle_gamma   90.00
#
_symmetry.space_group_name_H-M   'P 1'
#
loop_
_entity.id
_entity.type
_entity.pdbx_description
1 polymer ?
#
loop_
_entity_poly.entity_id
_entity_poly.type
_entity_poly.pdbx_seq_one_letter_code
_entity_poly.pdbx_strand_id
1 'polypeptide(L)'
;MTGLPLIPVKRAKQVEIEKLYEKELLLLRFRVTRSAHGEEGTLQVLRGAALKFYQQQKLTSLSQEALTAAQQLQKQICAMREFCDRNPNLVSNPSELVGAIEQIIQYVQREIESFSRSTQK
;
A
#
# COMPACT_ATOMS: atom_id res chain seq x y z
N MET A 1 3.45 -1.63 23.89
CA MET A 1 3.40 -0.23 23.40
C MET A 1 4.79 0.10 22.87
N THR A 2 5.08 -0.28 21.63
CA THR A 2 6.43 -0.22 21.03
C THR A 2 6.33 0.53 19.70
N GLY A 3 7.04 1.64 19.55
CA GLY A 3 7.03 2.42 18.30
C GLY A 3 7.37 3.91 18.45
N LEU A 4 7.30 4.45 19.67
CA LEU A 4 7.73 5.82 19.94
C LEU A 4 9.21 5.84 20.28
N PRO A 5 9.98 6.78 19.73
CA PRO A 5 11.38 6.92 20.09
C PRO A 5 11.51 7.44 21.51
N LEU A 6 12.48 6.89 22.23
CA LEU A 6 12.88 7.32 23.57
C LEU A 6 13.84 8.54 23.53
N ILE A 7 14.08 9.07 22.33
CA ILE A 7 15.01 10.17 22.03
C ILE A 7 14.22 11.25 21.29
N PRO A 8 14.48 12.55 21.53
CA PRO A 8 13.75 13.62 20.89
C PRO A 8 13.68 13.50 19.37
N VAL A 9 12.48 13.64 18.83
CA VAL A 9 12.18 13.44 17.41
C VAL A 9 12.75 14.58 16.57
N LYS A 10 13.55 14.23 15.57
CA LYS A 10 14.06 15.19 14.56
C LYS A 10 13.00 15.55 13.51
N ARG A 11 12.01 14.67 13.30
CA ARG A 11 10.89 14.83 12.35
C ARG A 11 9.61 14.31 13.00
N ALA A 12 8.47 14.80 12.53
CA ALA A 12 7.17 14.33 13.00
C ALA A 12 7.09 12.79 12.92
N LYS A 13 6.71 12.14 14.02
CA LYS A 13 6.47 10.69 14.06
C LYS A 13 5.04 10.42 14.51
N GLN A 14 4.39 9.49 13.85
CA GLN A 14 3.03 9.07 14.16
C GLN A 14 3.02 7.57 14.38
N VAL A 15 2.35 7.15 15.44
CA VAL A 15 2.05 5.73 15.71
C VAL A 15 0.54 5.58 15.86
N GLU A 16 0.04 4.46 15.38
CA GLU A 16 -1.37 4.13 15.40
C GLU A 16 -1.55 2.74 16.00
N ILE A 17 -2.57 2.59 16.84
CA ILE A 17 -2.94 1.29 17.39
C ILE A 17 -4.45 1.17 17.51
N GLU A 18 -4.97 0.04 17.02
CA GLU A 18 -6.36 -0.34 17.23
C GLU A 18 -6.50 -1.12 18.54
N LYS A 19 -7.51 -0.77 19.33
CA LYS A 19 -7.81 -1.40 20.63
C LYS A 19 -9.31 -1.60 20.79
N LEU A 20 -9.67 -2.74 21.34
CA LEU A 20 -11.03 -2.99 21.81
C LEU A 20 -11.17 -2.41 23.23
N TYR A 21 -12.14 -1.53 23.44
CA TYR A 21 -12.46 -0.95 24.73
C TYR A 21 -13.98 -0.92 24.89
N GLU A 22 -14.50 -1.47 25.99
CA GLU A 22 -15.96 -1.55 26.25
C GLU A 22 -16.79 -2.12 25.08
N LYS A 23 -16.24 -3.14 24.39
CA LYS A 23 -16.82 -3.76 23.18
C LYS A 23 -16.89 -2.85 21.94
N GLU A 24 -16.26 -1.68 21.99
CA GLU A 24 -16.09 -0.80 20.84
C GLU A 24 -14.64 -0.81 20.35
N LEU A 25 -14.45 -0.77 19.03
CA LEU A 25 -13.13 -0.61 18.43
C LEU A 25 -12.74 0.88 18.45
N LEU A 26 -11.54 1.16 18.95
CA LEU A 26 -10.95 2.49 19.01
C LEU A 26 -9.63 2.47 18.25
N LEU A 27 -9.35 3.57 17.54
CA LEU A 27 -8.01 3.83 17.02
C LEU A 27 -7.38 4.97 17.79
N LEU A 28 -6.27 4.67 18.44
CA LEU A 28 -5.43 5.63 19.12
C LEU A 28 -4.31 6.03 18.17
N ARG A 29 -4.32 7.29 17.74
CA ARG A 29 -3.25 7.88 16.93
C ARG A 29 -2.48 8.85 17.79
N PHE A 30 -1.21 8.56 18.01
CA PHE A 30 -0.33 9.46 18.71
C PHE A 30 0.71 10.03 17.74
N ARG A 31 0.79 11.35 17.66
CA ARG A 31 1.72 12.09 16.81
C ARG A 31 2.62 12.96 17.67
N VAL A 32 3.94 12.80 17.53
CA VAL A 32 4.94 13.64 18.17
C VAL A 32 5.60 14.52 17.12
N THR A 33 5.65 15.81 17.39
CA THR A 33 6.28 16.84 16.56
C THR A 33 7.23 17.67 17.39
N ARG A 34 8.37 18.06 16.82
CA ARG A 34 9.25 19.05 17.45
C ARG A 34 8.70 20.45 17.19
N SER A 35 8.42 21.21 18.24
CA SER A 35 7.97 22.60 18.19
C SER A 35 9.05 23.55 18.73
N ALA A 36 8.79 24.85 18.64
CA ALA A 36 9.73 25.90 19.10
C ALA A 36 10.07 25.79 20.59
N HIS A 37 9.23 25.12 21.39
CA HIS A 37 9.39 24.98 22.84
C HIS A 37 9.74 23.55 23.29
N GLY A 38 9.99 22.62 22.36
CA GLY A 38 10.36 21.24 22.69
C GLY A 38 9.65 20.22 21.83
N GLU A 39 9.12 19.17 22.44
CA GLU A 39 8.31 18.16 21.77
C GLU A 39 6.84 18.33 22.15
N GLU A 40 5.98 18.41 21.15
CA GLU A 40 4.53 18.40 21.31
C GLU A 40 3.97 17.06 20.84
N GLY A 41 3.20 16.41 21.71
CA GLY A 41 2.51 15.17 21.44
C GLY A 41 1.01 15.40 21.33
N THR A 42 0.40 15.02 20.22
CA THR A 42 -1.06 15.00 20.04
C THR A 42 -1.57 13.57 20.08
N LEU A 43 -2.50 13.27 20.98
CA LEU A 43 -3.26 12.02 20.99
C LEU A 43 -4.65 12.27 20.39
N GLN A 44 -4.96 11.55 19.31
CA GLN A 44 -6.28 11.50 18.70
C GLN A 44 -6.93 10.14 18.99
N VAL A 45 -8.19 10.17 19.41
CA VAL A 45 -9.01 8.98 19.63
C VAL A 45 -10.13 8.97 18.59
N LEU A 46 -10.07 8.02 17.66
CA LEU A 46 -11.08 7.82 16.64
C LEU A 46 -12.00 6.68 17.05
N ARG A 47 -13.31 6.93 17.00
CA ARG A 47 -14.37 5.97 17.35
C ARG A 47 -15.59 6.10 16.44
N GLY A 48 -16.44 5.09 16.42
CA GLY A 48 -17.71 5.11 15.69
C GLY A 48 -17.56 5.47 14.21
N ALA A 49 -18.30 6.49 13.76
CA ALA A 49 -18.27 6.94 12.36
C ALA A 49 -16.90 7.47 11.92
N ALA A 50 -16.15 8.15 12.80
CA ALA A 50 -14.83 8.68 12.46
C ALA A 50 -13.80 7.56 12.24
N LEU A 51 -13.89 6.46 13.01
CA LEU A 51 -13.06 5.29 12.80
C LEU A 51 -13.39 4.59 11.47
N LYS A 52 -14.67 4.37 11.19
CA LYS A 52 -15.12 3.76 9.93
C LYS A 52 -14.66 4.56 8.71
N PHE A 53 -14.84 5.88 8.75
CA PHE A 53 -14.40 6.77 7.68
C PHE A 53 -12.88 6.69 7.47
N TYR A 54 -12.10 6.71 8.55
CA TYR A 54 -10.66 6.57 8.46
C TYR A 54 -10.24 5.23 7.84
N GLN A 55 -10.84 4.12 8.28
CA GLN A 55 -10.56 2.80 7.75
C GLN A 55 -10.91 2.69 6.26
N GLN A 56 -12.04 3.25 5.85
CA GLN A 56 -12.45 3.28 4.45
C GLN A 56 -11.46 4.08 3.59
N GLN A 57 -11.05 5.27 4.03
CA GLN A 57 -10.07 6.09 3.33
C GLN A 57 -8.72 5.38 3.22
N LYS A 58 -8.28 4.70 4.29
CA LYS A 58 -7.02 3.93 4.30
C LYS A 58 -7.05 2.76 3.32
N LEU A 59 -8.18 2.04 3.25
CA LEU A 59 -8.37 0.95 2.30
C LEU A 59 -8.34 1.45 0.86
N THR A 60 -9.04 2.55 0.55
CA THR A 60 -9.01 3.15 -0.78
C THR A 60 -7.60 3.56 -1.21
N SER A 61 -6.81 4.19 -0.33
CA SER A 61 -5.42 4.54 -0.63
C SER A 61 -4.58 3.31 -0.94
N LEU A 62 -4.68 2.27 -0.11
CA LEU A 62 -3.91 1.05 -0.29
C LEU A 62 -4.29 0.32 -1.59
N SER A 63 -5.59 0.28 -1.93
CA SER A 63 -6.07 -0.28 -3.19
C SER A 63 -5.51 0.49 -4.40
N GLN A 64 -5.49 1.83 -4.34
CA GLN A 64 -4.91 2.67 -5.38
C GLN A 64 -3.41 2.42 -5.55
N GLU A 65 -2.67 2.31 -4.44
CA GLU A 65 -1.23 2.02 -4.44
C GLU A 65 -0.93 0.64 -5.01
N ALA A 66 -1.67 -0.39 -4.59
CA ALA A 66 -1.54 -1.75 -5.10
C ALA A 66 -1.82 -1.82 -6.61
N LEU A 67 -2.89 -1.15 -7.06
CA LEU A 67 -3.22 -1.03 -8.49
C LEU A 67 -2.09 -0.36 -9.28
N THR A 68 -1.55 0.74 -8.76
CA THR A 68 -0.44 1.46 -9.39
C THR A 68 0.80 0.58 -9.50
N ALA A 69 1.15 -0.14 -8.43
CA ALA A 69 2.28 -1.07 -8.41
C ALA A 69 2.09 -2.20 -9.43
N ALA A 70 0.88 -2.78 -9.51
CA ALA A 70 0.57 -3.84 -10.46
C ALA A 70 0.66 -3.35 -11.92
N GLN A 71 0.17 -2.13 -12.20
CA GLN A 71 0.34 -1.50 -13.51
C GLN A 71 1.81 -1.23 -13.87
N GLN A 72 2.64 -0.84 -12.90
CA GLN A 72 4.08 -0.65 -13.11
C GLN A 72 4.78 -1.97 -13.43
N LEU A 73 4.46 -3.03 -12.69
CA LEU A 73 4.96 -4.38 -12.97
C LEU A 73 4.56 -4.83 -14.37
N GLN A 74 3.30 -4.64 -14.75
CA GLN A 74 2.83 -4.96 -16.10
C GLN A 74 3.67 -4.24 -17.17
N LYS A 75 3.91 -2.93 -17.02
CA LYS A 75 4.72 -2.15 -17.97
C LYS A 75 6.15 -2.68 -18.09
N GLN A 76 6.79 -2.99 -16.96
CA GLN A 76 8.15 -3.53 -16.96
C GLN A 76 8.23 -4.88 -17.67
N ILE A 77 7.24 -5.75 -17.43
CA ILE A 77 7.16 -7.05 -18.08
C ILE A 77 6.95 -6.91 -19.59
N CYS A 78 6.07 -6.00 -20.04
CA CYS A 78 5.91 -5.72 -21.47
C CYS A 78 7.21 -5.20 -22.10
N ALA A 79 7.93 -4.31 -21.43
CA ALA A 79 9.21 -3.80 -21.90
C ALA A 79 10.28 -4.93 -21.99
N MET A 80 10.29 -5.85 -21.04
CA MET A 80 11.17 -7.04 -21.08
C MET A 80 10.84 -7.93 -22.29
N ARG A 81 9.55 -8.12 -22.59
CA ARG A 81 9.15 -8.84 -23.80
C ARG A 81 9.65 -8.16 -25.06
N GLU A 82 9.36 -6.86 -25.22
CA GLU A 82 9.81 -6.10 -26.39
C GLU A 82 11.33 -6.16 -26.55
N PHE A 83 12.07 -6.17 -25.45
CA PHE A 83 13.51 -6.36 -25.44
C PHE A 83 13.93 -7.75 -25.93
N CYS A 84 13.29 -8.82 -25.44
CA CYS A 84 13.54 -10.20 -25.88
C CYS A 84 13.21 -10.40 -27.36
N ASP A 85 12.07 -9.87 -27.84
CA ASP A 85 11.64 -9.96 -29.24
C ASP A 85 12.66 -9.28 -30.18
N ARG A 86 13.25 -8.16 -29.73
CA ARG A 86 14.30 -7.44 -30.49
C ARG A 86 15.67 -8.12 -30.42
N ASN A 87 15.92 -8.99 -29.43
CA ASN A 87 17.22 -9.63 -29.20
C ASN A 87 17.11 -11.16 -29.03
N PRO A 88 16.65 -11.89 -30.07
CA PRO A 88 16.37 -13.33 -29.98
C PRO A 88 17.62 -14.20 -29.72
N ASN A 89 18.82 -13.68 -29.98
CA ASN A 89 20.09 -14.41 -29.80
C ASN A 89 20.64 -14.39 -28.36
N LEU A 90 20.05 -13.61 -27.44
CA LEU A 90 20.52 -13.48 -26.05
C LEU A 90 19.79 -14.38 -25.05
N VAL A 91 18.70 -15.05 -25.46
CA VAL A 91 17.85 -15.85 -24.58
C VAL A 91 17.68 -17.24 -25.17
N SER A 92 18.12 -18.28 -24.46
CA SER A 92 18.16 -19.66 -24.99
C SER A 92 16.78 -20.28 -25.24
N ASN A 93 15.72 -19.80 -24.58
CA ASN A 93 14.32 -20.22 -24.79
C ASN A 93 13.35 -19.01 -24.66
N PRO A 94 13.33 -18.09 -25.64
CA PRO A 94 12.52 -16.86 -25.57
C PRO A 94 11.01 -17.16 -25.51
N SER A 95 10.56 -18.22 -26.19
CA SER A 95 9.15 -18.57 -26.33
C SER A 95 8.51 -19.04 -25.02
N GLU A 96 9.21 -19.84 -24.21
CA GLU A 96 8.70 -20.26 -22.89
C GLU A 96 8.64 -19.11 -21.89
N LEU A 97 9.67 -18.26 -21.89
CA LEU A 97 9.73 -17.10 -20.99
C LEU A 97 8.61 -16.12 -21.31
N VAL A 98 8.40 -15.80 -22.60
CA VAL A 98 7.34 -14.92 -23.07
C VAL A 98 5.96 -15.51 -22.75
N GLY A 99 5.76 -16.82 -22.93
CA GLY A 99 4.50 -17.50 -22.59
C GLY A 99 4.20 -17.48 -21.09
N ALA A 100 5.19 -17.73 -20.23
CA ALA A 100 5.02 -17.62 -18.77
C ALA A 100 4.70 -16.18 -18.35
N ILE A 101 5.36 -15.22 -18.98
CA ILE A 101 5.12 -13.78 -18.80
C ILE A 101 3.71 -13.37 -19.23
N GLU A 102 3.19 -13.89 -20.35
CA GLU A 102 1.81 -13.66 -20.81
C GLU A 102 0.78 -14.11 -19.78
N GLN A 103 0.98 -15.30 -19.22
CA GLN A 103 0.08 -15.85 -18.22
C GLN A 103 0.07 -15.00 -16.94
N ILE A 104 1.24 -14.53 -16.50
CA ILE A 104 1.35 -13.65 -15.32
C ILE A 104 0.67 -12.31 -15.59
N ILE A 105 0.87 -11.71 -16.77
CA ILE A 105 0.19 -10.45 -17.13
C ILE A 105 -1.33 -10.65 -17.12
N GLN A 106 -1.84 -11.70 -17.77
CA GLN A 106 -3.28 -11.97 -17.83
C GLN A 106 -3.90 -12.30 -16.47
N TYR A 107 -3.14 -12.92 -15.58
CA TYR A 107 -3.56 -13.16 -14.20
C TYR A 107 -3.68 -11.85 -13.43
N VAL A 108 -2.62 -11.01 -13.48
CA VAL A 108 -2.60 -9.72 -12.78
C VAL A 108 -3.67 -8.77 -13.32
N GLN A 109 -3.91 -8.73 -14.63
CA GLN A 109 -4.97 -7.92 -15.23
C GLN A 109 -6.36 -8.33 -14.75
N ARG A 110 -6.65 -9.64 -14.67
CA ARG A 110 -7.94 -10.14 -14.16
C ARG A 110 -8.16 -9.80 -12.69
N GLU A 111 -7.10 -9.90 -11.88
CA GLU A 111 -7.13 -9.50 -10.47
C GLU A 111 -7.35 -7.99 -10.30
N ILE A 112 -6.70 -7.16 -11.10
CA ILE A 112 -6.93 -5.72 -11.11
C ILE A 112 -8.40 -5.39 -11.46
N GLU A 113 -8.95 -6.05 -12.48
CA GLU A 113 -10.34 -5.83 -12.90
C GLU A 113 -11.35 -6.29 -11.84
N SER A 114 -11.06 -7.38 -11.11
CA SER A 114 -11.91 -7.86 -10.02
C SER A 114 -11.91 -6.89 -8.83
N PHE A 115 -10.74 -6.36 -8.44
CA PHE A 115 -10.62 -5.36 -7.38
C PHE A 115 -11.29 -4.02 -7.74
N SER A 116 -11.23 -3.64 -9.03
CA SER A 116 -11.89 -2.44 -9.55
C SER A 116 -13.41 -2.55 -9.51
N ARG A 117 -13.98 -3.75 -9.70
CA ARG A 117 -15.43 -3.98 -9.61
C ARG A 117 -15.94 -4.12 -8.18
N SER A 118 -15.14 -4.64 -7.26
CA SER A 118 -15.56 -4.81 -5.86
C SER A 118 -15.67 -3.49 -5.09
N THR A 119 -15.10 -2.40 -5.60
CA THR A 119 -15.11 -1.07 -4.98
C THR A 119 -16.30 -0.18 -5.42
N GLN A 120 -17.18 -0.68 -6.30
CA GLN A 120 -18.35 0.05 -6.83
C GLN A 120 -19.72 -0.47 -6.32
N LYS A 121 -19.73 -1.38 -5.33
CA LYS A 121 -20.92 -1.91 -4.65
C LYS A 121 -20.92 -1.51 -3.18
#